data_AF-A0A959B5I8-F1
#
_entry.id   AF-A0A959B5I8-F1
#
_cell.length_a   1.000
_cell.length_b   1.000
_cell.length_c   1.000
_cell.angle_alpha   90.00
_cell.angle_beta   90.00
_cell.angle_gamma   90.00
#
_symmetry.space_group_name_H-M   'P 1'
#
loop_
_entity.id
_entity.type
_entity.pdbx_description
1 polymer ?
#
loop_
_entity_poly.entity_id
_entity_poly.type
_entity_poly.pdbx_seq_one_letter_code
_entity_poly.pdbx_strand_id
1 'polypeptide(L)'
;MLNKNSIPIGLAIGLLLPLAAFALLYLLFQQLGAAGVASSEGFSPMFRERTAGIVAICLNLIPLNQFMKRRAINSMRGIVVATVILVIVWVVYFGRFIF
;
A
#
# COMPACT_ATOMS: atom_id res chain seq x y z
N MET A 1 21.33 8.01 7.54
CA MET A 1 21.96 7.17 8.58
C MET A 1 21.22 5.84 8.88
N LEU A 2 20.35 5.31 8.00
CA LEU A 2 19.77 3.97 8.18
C LEU A 2 20.56 2.93 7.38
N ASN A 3 21.80 2.65 7.82
CA ASN A 3 22.61 1.54 7.30
C ASN A 3 22.34 0.25 8.10
N LYS A 4 21.06 -0.09 8.31
CA LYS A 4 20.66 -1.28 9.07
C LYS A 4 19.88 -2.21 8.17
N ASN A 5 20.63 -3.00 7.40
CA ASN A 5 20.10 -4.13 6.64
C ASN A 5 19.50 -5.17 7.60
N SER A 6 18.23 -4.98 7.97
CA SER A 6 17.54 -5.78 8.97
C SER A 6 16.09 -6.01 8.57
N ILE A 7 15.61 -7.22 8.88
CA ILE A 7 14.24 -7.64 8.56
C ILE A 7 13.20 -6.74 9.24
N PRO A 8 13.32 -6.38 10.55
CA PRO A 8 12.32 -5.55 11.22
C PRO A 8 12.15 -4.16 10.58
N ILE A 9 13.24 -3.55 10.12
CA ILE A 9 13.18 -2.25 9.42
C ILE A 9 12.44 -2.41 8.08
N GLY A 10 12.74 -3.48 7.34
CA GLY A 10 12.04 -3.80 6.11
C GLY A 10 10.54 -3.99 6.33
N LEU A 11 10.16 -4.76 7.36
CA LEU A 11 8.77 -4.98 7.76
C LEU A 11 8.08 -3.67 8.16
N ALA A 12 8.71 -2.87 9.02
CA ALA A 12 8.14 -1.61 9.48
C ALA A 12 7.89 -0.64 8.32
N ILE A 13 8.86 -0.48 7.41
CA ILE A 13 8.68 0.36 6.22
C ILE A 13 7.60 -0.22 5.31
N GLY A 14 7.64 -1.53 5.05
CA GLY A 14 6.68 -2.21 4.18
C GLY A 14 5.23 -2.23 4.68
N LEU A 15 5.01 -1.97 5.97
CA LEU A 15 3.67 -1.82 6.55
C LEU A 15 3.27 -0.35 6.69
N LEU A 16 4.14 0.48 7.28
CA LEU A 16 3.81 1.88 7.59
C LEU A 16 3.66 2.73 6.32
N LEU A 17 4.48 2.50 5.30
CA LEU A 17 4.40 3.28 4.06
C LEU A 17 3.05 3.06 3.34
N PRO A 18 2.59 1.81 3.09
CA PRO A 18 1.27 1.59 2.50
C PRO A 18 0.13 2.09 3.39
N LEU A 19 0.20 1.94 4.70
CA LEU A 19 -0.86 2.44 5.60
C LEU A 19 -0.99 3.96 5.54
N ALA A 20 0.13 4.68 5.60
CA ALA A 20 0.14 6.14 5.48
C ALA A 20 -0.34 6.59 4.09
N ALA A 21 0.12 5.91 3.04
CA ALA A 21 -0.30 6.21 1.67
C ALA A 21 -1.79 5.95 1.44
N PHE A 22 -2.33 4.86 1.97
CA PHE A 22 -3.76 4.55 1.90
C PHE A 22 -4.58 5.65 2.55
N ALA A 23 -4.21 6.07 3.78
CA ALA A 23 -4.90 7.15 4.47
C ALA A 23 -4.89 8.45 3.66
N LEU A 24 -3.75 8.80 3.07
CA LEU A 24 -3.61 10.01 2.25
C LEU A 24 -4.42 9.92 0.95
N LEU A 25 -4.37 8.80 0.24
CA LEU A 25 -5.16 8.57 -0.98
C LEU A 25 -6.66 8.60 -0.68
N TYR A 26 -7.08 7.99 0.43
CA TYR A 26 -8.47 7.97 0.83
C TYR A 26 -8.99 9.38 1.16
N LEU A 27 -8.22 10.16 1.92
CA LEU A 27 -8.54 11.58 2.18
C LEU A 27 -8.61 12.39 0.89
N LEU A 28 -7.67 12.19 -0.05
CA LEU A 28 -7.72 12.85 -1.35
C LEU A 28 -9.00 12.52 -2.12
N PHE A 29 -9.39 11.24 -2.17
CA PHE A 29 -10.63 10.84 -2.84
C PHE A 29 -11.89 11.41 -2.17
N GLN A 30 -11.91 11.55 -0.84
CA GLN A 30 -13.00 12.21 -0.14
C GLN A 30 -13.11 13.67 -0.54
N GLN A 31 -12.00 14.40 -0.57
CA GLN A 31 -11.99 15.81 -0.96
C GLN A 31 -12.40 16.02 -2.43
N LEU A 32 -11.92 15.16 -3.33
CA LEU A 32 -12.32 15.18 -4.74
C LEU A 32 -13.81 14.85 -4.92
N GLY A 33 -14.35 13.96 -4.08
CA GLY A 33 -15.78 13.68 -4.04
C GLY A 33 -16.60 14.87 -3.54
N ALA A 34 -16.16 15.52 -2.46
CA ALA A 34 -16.83 16.69 -1.89
C ALA A 34 -16.81 17.89 -2.85
N ALA A 35 -15.76 18.04 -3.65
CA ALA A 35 -15.63 19.06 -4.68
C ALA A 35 -16.44 18.76 -5.96
N GLY A 36 -17.11 17.61 -6.05
CA GLY A 36 -17.86 17.19 -7.24
C GLY A 36 -16.99 16.79 -8.44
N VAL A 37 -15.66 16.72 -8.27
CA VAL A 37 -14.70 16.38 -9.34
C VAL A 37 -14.64 14.88 -9.59
N ALA A 38 -14.83 14.08 -8.54
CA ALA A 38 -14.86 12.62 -8.63
C ALA A 38 -16.20 12.09 -8.12
N SER A 39 -17.11 11.73 -9.03
CA SER A 39 -18.34 11.01 -8.68
C SER A 39 -18.05 9.53 -8.38
N SER A 40 -18.86 8.91 -7.55
CA SER A 40 -18.83 7.46 -7.28
C SER A 40 -19.95 6.72 -8.02
N GLU A 41 -20.75 7.44 -8.81
CA GLU A 41 -21.84 6.88 -9.60
C GLU A 41 -21.29 5.96 -10.69
N GLY A 42 -21.93 4.81 -10.87
CA GLY A 42 -21.53 3.79 -11.85
C GLY A 42 -20.36 2.89 -11.42
N PHE A 43 -19.70 3.17 -10.28
CA PHE A 43 -18.64 2.30 -9.76
C PHE A 43 -19.20 1.17 -8.90
N SER A 44 -18.49 0.03 -8.90
CA SER A 44 -18.80 -1.10 -8.03
C SER A 44 -18.53 -0.79 -6.56
N PRO A 45 -19.17 -1.51 -5.60
CA PRO A 45 -19.06 -1.20 -4.18
C PRO A 45 -17.62 -1.05 -3.70
N MET A 46 -17.34 -0.01 -2.90
CA MET A 46 -16.00 0.28 -2.36
C MET A 46 -14.87 0.32 -3.42
N PHE A 47 -15.17 0.76 -4.64
CA PHE A 47 -14.16 0.87 -5.71
C PHE A 47 -12.96 1.74 -5.31
N ARG A 48 -13.21 2.85 -4.59
CA ARG A 48 -12.17 3.81 -4.18
C ARG A 48 -11.23 3.18 -3.15
N GLU A 49 -11.77 2.54 -2.14
CA GLU A 49 -11.02 1.86 -1.09
C GLU A 49 -10.20 0.71 -1.67
N ARG A 50 -10.79 -0.07 -2.58
CA ARG A 50 -10.10 -1.16 -3.28
C ARG A 50 -8.90 -0.64 -4.08
N THR A 51 -9.13 0.36 -4.92
CA THR A 51 -8.11 0.94 -5.79
C THR A 51 -7.01 1.64 -4.97
N ALA A 52 -7.39 2.46 -3.99
CA ALA A 52 -6.45 3.11 -3.08
C ALA A 52 -5.59 2.09 -2.33
N GLY A 53 -6.19 0.97 -1.89
CA GLY A 53 -5.48 -0.13 -1.24
C GLY A 53 -4.40 -0.74 -2.13
N ILE A 54 -4.73 -1.09 -3.38
CA ILE A 54 -3.74 -1.64 -4.33
C ILE A 54 -2.63 -0.62 -4.59
N VAL A 55 -2.98 0.63 -4.89
CA VAL A 55 -1.99 1.68 -5.19
C VAL A 55 -1.06 1.90 -4.00
N ALA A 56 -1.60 1.95 -2.78
CA ALA A 56 -0.82 2.11 -1.56
C ALA A 56 0.15 0.94 -1.33
N ILE A 57 -0.29 -0.31 -1.55
CA ILE A 57 0.58 -1.49 -1.47
C ILE A 57 1.71 -1.41 -2.50
N CYS A 58 1.40 -1.01 -3.74
CA CYS A 58 2.39 -0.86 -4.81
C CYS A 58 3.48 0.18 -4.48
N LEU A 59 3.24 1.14 -3.59
CA LEU A 59 4.28 2.08 -3.17
C LEU A 59 5.45 1.41 -2.45
N ASN A 60 5.30 0.17 -1.96
CA ASN A 60 6.43 -0.62 -1.45
C ASN A 60 7.51 -0.88 -2.51
N LEU A 61 7.21 -0.75 -3.80
CA LEU A 61 8.22 -0.82 -4.87
C LEU A 61 9.28 0.27 -4.74
N ILE A 62 8.94 1.43 -4.18
CA ILE A 62 9.87 2.55 -3.98
C ILE A 62 10.99 2.19 -3.00
N PRO A 63 10.71 1.85 -1.72
CA PRO A 63 11.76 1.45 -0.79
C PRO A 63 12.40 0.12 -1.23
N LEU A 64 11.66 -0.80 -1.85
CA LEU A 64 12.24 -2.04 -2.36
C LEU A 64 13.35 -1.78 -3.38
N ASN A 65 13.11 -0.91 -4.37
CA ASN A 65 14.13 -0.51 -5.35
C ASN A 65 15.30 0.21 -4.69
N GLN A 66 15.04 1.06 -3.69
CA GLN A 66 16.10 1.75 -2.94
C GLN A 66 16.99 0.77 -2.17
N PHE A 67 16.42 -0.23 -1.48
CA PHE A 67 17.17 -1.26 -0.77
C PHE A 67 17.86 -2.24 -1.71
N MET A 68 17.30 -2.49 -2.90
CA MET A 68 17.93 -3.29 -3.95
C MET A 68 19.23 -2.65 -4.43
N LYS A 69 19.21 -1.34 -4.73
CA LYS A 69 20.43 -0.58 -5.10
C LYS A 69 21.51 -0.61 -4.02
N ARG A 70 21.11 -0.70 -2.74
CA ARG A 70 22.00 -0.80 -1.57
C ARG A 70 22.39 -2.23 -1.20
N ARG A 71 21.92 -3.24 -1.95
CA ARG A 71 22.10 -4.68 -1.64
C ARG A 71 21.66 -5.07 -0.22
N ALA A 72 20.65 -4.40 0.34
CA ALA A 72 20.15 -4.65 1.69
C ALA A 72 19.12 -5.80 1.71
N ILE A 73 19.61 -7.04 1.57
CA ILE A 73 18.78 -8.25 1.37
C ILE A 73 17.77 -8.49 2.49
N ASN A 74 18.15 -8.31 3.75
CA ASN A 74 17.25 -8.56 4.89
C ASN A 74 16.10 -7.55 4.93
N SER A 75 16.41 -6.27 4.64
CA SER A 75 15.37 -5.23 4.53
C SER A 75 14.44 -5.49 3.34
N MET A 76 14.96 -5.93 2.19
CA MET A 76 14.12 -6.32 1.05
C MET A 76 13.17 -7.47 1.41
N ARG A 77 13.66 -8.52 2.07
CA ARG A 77 12.83 -9.64 2.53
C ARG A 77 11.72 -9.17 3.47
N GLY A 78 12.04 -8.27 4.40
CA GLY A 78 11.04 -7.67 5.29
C GLY A 78 9.93 -6.93 4.53
N ILE A 79 10.29 -6.14 3.51
CA ILE A 79 9.30 -5.44 2.67
C ILE A 79 8.43 -6.41 1.89
N VAL A 80 9.02 -7.46 1.31
CA VAL A 80 8.26 -8.48 0.57
C VAL A 80 7.26 -9.19 1.48
N VAL A 81 7.69 -9.61 2.68
CA VAL A 81 6.80 -10.25 3.67
C VAL A 81 5.66 -9.31 4.05
N ALA A 82 5.94 -8.03 4.36
CA ALA A 82 4.91 -7.04 4.66
C ALA A 82 3.92 -6.87 3.48
N THR A 83 4.43 -6.81 2.26
CA THR A 83 3.62 -6.67 1.04
C THR A 83 2.68 -7.86 0.87
N VAL A 84 3.18 -9.09 1.05
CA VAL A 84 2.35 -10.31 0.97
C VAL A 84 1.26 -10.30 2.04
N ILE A 85 1.58 -9.93 3.28
CA ILE A 85 0.59 -9.81 4.36
C ILE A 85 -0.51 -8.81 3.97
N LEU A 86 -0.14 -7.62 3.48
CA LEU A 86 -1.10 -6.61 3.06
C LEU A 86 -1.97 -7.06 1.88
N VAL A 87 -1.39 -7.77 0.90
CA VAL A 87 -2.15 -8.34 -0.22
C VAL A 87 -3.14 -9.39 0.28
N ILE A 88 -2.74 -10.29 1.18
CA ILE A 88 -3.65 -11.29 1.77
C ILE A 88 -4.80 -10.58 2.50
N VAL A 89 -4.50 -9.58 3.33
CA VAL A 89 -5.54 -8.78 4.02
C VAL A 89 -6.48 -8.12 3.03
N TRP A 90 -5.94 -7.53 1.96
CA TRP A 90 -6.74 -6.90 0.91
C TRP A 90 -7.66 -7.91 0.22
N VAL A 91 -7.15 -9.08 -0.17
CA VAL A 91 -7.92 -10.14 -0.82
C VAL A 91 -9.01 -10.69 0.09
N VAL A 92 -8.72 -10.95 1.37
CA VAL A 92 -9.73 -11.45 2.32
C VAL A 92 -10.83 -10.43 2.56
N TYR A 93 -10.48 -9.14 2.67
CA TYR A 93 -11.45 -8.09 2.95
C TYR A 93 -12.29 -7.69 1.73
N PHE A 94 -11.65 -7.57 0.56
CA PHE A 94 -12.26 -7.07 -0.66
C PHE A 94 -12.64 -8.12 -1.69
N GLY A 95 -12.11 -9.35 -1.58
CA GLY A 95 -12.38 -10.44 -2.52
C GLY A 95 -13.87 -10.75 -2.65
N ARG A 96 -14.63 -10.64 -1.54
CA ARG A 96 -16.09 -10.79 -1.50
C ARG A 96 -16.90 -9.77 -2.32
N PHE A 97 -16.26 -8.70 -2.82
CA PHE A 97 -16.89 -7.69 -3.67
C PHE A 97 -16.43 -7.80 -5.13
N ILE A 98 -15.59 -8.78 -5.45
CA ILE A 98 -15.02 -9.02 -6.79
C ILE A 98 -15.50 -10.37 -7.32
N PHE A 99 -15.53 -11.39 -6.46
CA PHE A 99 -16.04 -12.73 -6.72
C PHE A 99 -17.37 -12.92 -6.00
#